data_AF-T1CJS9-F1
#
_entry.id   AF-T1CJS9-F1
#
_cell.length_a   1.000
_cell.length_b   1.000
_cell.length_c   1.000
_cell.angle_alpha   90.00
_cell.angle_beta   90.00
_cell.angle_gamma   90.00
#
_symmetry.space_group_name_H-M   'P 1'
#
loop_
_entity.id
_entity.type
_entity.pdbx_description
1 polymer ?
#
loop_
_entity_poly.entity_id
_entity_poly.type
_entity_poly.pdbx_seq_one_letter_code
_entity_poly.pdbx_strand_id
1 'polypeptide(L)'
;MSDATEELERKRAEANARADEHRARRDQLNGEARTLADQRGQLLDELHARSADAQEHRRIRDQLNADVREAKRLREEWNRKLQEVGDKLQELKRTRTTPRPGAVPVWRMRKELKELEFRHMTTALTGDQEKRLIEEMKRLEAAIREQDEQLRQDPEIDATLKAFQEARTEAERHHAAVGGLAEDAQREHEA
;
A
#
# COMPACT_ATOMS: atom_id res chain seq x y z
N MET A 1 -31.40 -71.04 69.37
CA MET A 1 -30.50 -69.87 69.50
C MET A 1 -29.48 -69.79 68.36
N SER A 2 -28.93 -70.90 67.84
CA SER A 2 -27.98 -70.95 66.70
C SER A 2 -28.56 -70.46 65.36
N ASP A 3 -29.78 -70.88 65.00
CA ASP A 3 -30.39 -70.52 63.70
C ASP A 3 -30.61 -69.02 63.52
N ALA A 4 -31.09 -68.33 64.57
CA ALA A 4 -31.34 -66.89 64.51
C ALA A 4 -30.05 -66.08 64.38
N THR A 5 -28.95 -66.57 64.98
CA THR A 5 -27.63 -65.95 64.83
C THR A 5 -27.05 -66.19 63.43
N GLU A 6 -27.20 -67.39 62.87
CA GLU A 6 -26.74 -67.71 61.51
C GLU A 6 -27.52 -66.93 60.44
N GLU A 7 -28.84 -66.75 60.59
CA GLU A 7 -29.64 -65.94 59.67
C GLU A 7 -29.25 -64.44 59.71
N LEU A 8 -28.92 -63.93 60.90
CA LEU A 8 -28.42 -62.56 61.06
C LEU A 8 -27.03 -62.38 60.46
N GLU A 9 -26.14 -63.37 60.59
CA GLU A 9 -24.83 -63.36 59.94
C GLU A 9 -24.95 -63.38 58.42
N ARG A 10 -25.88 -64.16 57.86
CA ARG A 10 -26.14 -64.18 56.42
C ARG A 10 -26.64 -62.84 55.92
N LYS A 11 -27.61 -62.22 56.59
CA LYS A 11 -28.13 -60.88 56.24
C LYS A 11 -27.04 -59.82 56.34
N ARG A 12 -26.17 -59.91 57.35
CA ARG A 12 -25.00 -59.02 57.49
C ARG A 12 -24.02 -59.19 56.35
N ALA A 13 -23.72 -60.41 55.93
CA ALA A 13 -22.84 -60.70 54.81
C ALA A 13 -23.42 -60.17 53.48
N GLU A 14 -24.72 -60.40 53.23
CA GLU A 14 -25.41 -59.87 52.04
C GLU A 14 -25.42 -58.33 52.02
N ALA A 15 -25.67 -57.69 53.18
CA ALA A 15 -25.63 -56.23 53.29
C ALA A 15 -24.23 -55.65 53.08
N ASN A 16 -23.19 -56.32 53.61
CA ASN A 16 -21.79 -55.92 53.38
C ASN A 16 -21.40 -56.06 51.91
N ALA A 17 -21.77 -57.16 51.26
CA ALA A 17 -21.49 -57.37 49.83
C ALA A 17 -22.13 -56.25 48.97
N ARG A 18 -23.40 -55.91 49.24
CA ARG A 18 -24.06 -54.78 48.56
C ARG A 18 -23.39 -53.44 48.87
N ALA A 19 -22.93 -53.22 50.10
CA ALA A 19 -22.21 -52.01 50.46
C ALA A 19 -20.89 -51.89 49.70
N ASP A 20 -20.16 -52.99 49.53
CA ASP A 20 -18.92 -53.01 48.76
C ASP A 20 -19.16 -52.81 47.25
N GLU A 21 -20.22 -53.41 46.69
CA GLU A 21 -20.66 -53.12 45.31
C GLU A 21 -21.00 -51.63 45.11
N HIS A 22 -21.74 -51.02 46.05
CA HIS A 22 -22.07 -49.61 45.99
C HIS A 22 -20.82 -48.71 46.12
N ARG A 23 -19.85 -49.08 46.96
CA ARG A 23 -18.55 -48.37 47.05
C ARG A 23 -17.78 -48.46 45.75
N ALA A 24 -17.67 -49.65 45.16
CA ALA A 24 -16.99 -49.86 43.89
C ALA A 24 -17.64 -49.03 42.76
N ARG A 25 -18.98 -49.01 42.69
CA ARG A 25 -19.71 -48.21 41.70
C ARG A 25 -19.54 -46.70 41.94
N ARG A 26 -19.54 -46.24 43.19
CA ARG A 26 -19.25 -44.84 43.53
C ARG A 26 -17.84 -44.45 43.07
N ASP A 27 -16.85 -45.29 43.35
CA ASP A 27 -15.46 -44.98 43.03
C ASP A 27 -15.22 -44.99 41.51
N GLN A 28 -15.90 -45.89 40.77
CA GLN A 28 -15.95 -45.85 39.31
C GLN A 28 -16.54 -44.54 38.79
N LEU A 29 -17.74 -44.16 39.25
CA LEU A 29 -18.41 -42.92 38.81
C LEU A 29 -17.60 -41.67 39.17
N ASN A 30 -16.92 -41.66 40.31
CA ASN A 30 -16.00 -40.58 40.69
C ASN A 30 -14.79 -40.52 39.76
N GLY A 31 -14.26 -41.68 39.34
CA GLY A 31 -13.20 -41.76 38.33
C GLY A 31 -13.66 -41.17 37.00
N GLU A 32 -14.81 -41.61 36.49
CA GLU A 32 -15.41 -41.09 35.26
C GLU A 32 -15.67 -39.58 35.35
N ALA A 33 -16.22 -39.10 36.47
CA ALA A 33 -16.47 -37.68 36.71
C ALA A 33 -15.17 -36.85 36.69
N ARG A 34 -14.07 -37.37 37.26
CA ARG A 34 -12.76 -36.71 37.18
C ARG A 34 -12.26 -36.65 35.74
N THR A 35 -12.32 -37.75 34.99
CA THR A 35 -11.89 -37.76 33.59
C THR A 35 -12.69 -36.78 32.73
N LEU A 36 -14.01 -36.67 32.95
CA LEU A 36 -14.85 -35.71 32.25
C LEU A 36 -14.53 -34.26 32.65
N ALA A 37 -14.22 -34.02 33.92
CA ALA A 37 -13.79 -32.70 34.40
C ALA A 37 -12.45 -32.29 33.77
N ASP A 38 -11.50 -33.21 33.67
CA ASP A 38 -10.19 -32.97 33.04
C ASP A 38 -10.35 -32.69 31.53
N GLN A 39 -11.16 -33.49 30.82
CA GLN A 39 -11.47 -33.26 29.39
C GLN A 39 -12.16 -31.91 29.17
N ARG A 40 -13.11 -31.54 30.04
CA ARG A 40 -13.75 -30.23 29.98
C ARG A 40 -12.73 -29.11 30.21
N GLY A 41 -11.81 -29.29 31.15
CA GLY A 41 -10.72 -28.34 31.40
C GLY A 41 -9.89 -28.11 30.14
N GLN A 42 -9.41 -29.18 29.52
CA GLN A 42 -8.64 -29.11 28.28
C GLN A 42 -9.39 -28.42 27.14
N LEU A 43 -10.68 -28.74 26.95
CA LEU A 43 -11.51 -28.11 25.92
C LEU A 43 -11.74 -26.61 26.19
N LEU A 44 -11.87 -26.21 27.46
CA LEU A 44 -12.00 -24.80 27.83
C LEU A 44 -10.70 -24.03 27.56
N ASP A 45 -9.55 -24.63 27.88
CA ASP A 45 -8.25 -24.02 27.60
C ASP A 45 -8.02 -23.86 26.09
N GLU A 46 -8.33 -24.88 25.29
CA GLU A 46 -8.29 -24.80 23.83
C GLU A 46 -9.24 -23.74 23.27
N LEU A 47 -10.46 -23.65 23.81
CA LEU A 47 -11.44 -22.64 23.40
C LEU A 47 -10.92 -21.23 23.69
N HIS A 48 -10.37 -21.01 24.88
CA HIS A 48 -9.80 -19.71 25.26
C HIS A 48 -8.60 -19.35 24.39
N ALA A 49 -7.70 -20.29 24.11
CA ALA A 49 -6.57 -20.07 23.22
C ALA A 49 -7.04 -19.65 21.82
N ARG A 50 -7.94 -20.43 21.20
CA ARG A 50 -8.49 -20.10 19.87
C ARG A 50 -9.26 -18.79 19.86
N SER A 51 -9.98 -18.47 20.92
CA SER A 51 -10.68 -17.19 21.04
C SER A 51 -9.70 -16.02 21.16
N ALA A 52 -8.57 -16.19 21.85
CA ALA A 52 -7.53 -15.17 21.94
C ALA A 52 -6.86 -14.94 20.59
N ASP A 53 -6.52 -16.02 19.87
CA ASP A 53 -5.95 -15.95 18.52
C ASP A 53 -6.89 -15.21 17.55
N ALA A 54 -8.19 -15.57 17.56
CA ALA A 54 -9.20 -14.92 16.73
C ALA A 54 -9.36 -13.42 17.07
N GLN A 55 -9.23 -13.04 18.34
CA GLN A 55 -9.25 -11.63 18.74
C GLN A 55 -8.01 -10.89 18.25
N GLU A 56 -6.83 -11.51 18.28
CA GLU A 56 -5.60 -10.87 17.80
C GLU A 56 -5.60 -10.70 16.27
N HIS A 57 -6.00 -11.72 15.51
CA HIS A 57 -6.17 -11.59 14.05
C HIS A 57 -7.16 -10.47 13.72
N ARG A 58 -8.28 -10.36 14.44
CA ARG A 58 -9.22 -9.26 14.27
C ARG A 58 -8.56 -7.90 14.55
N ARG A 59 -7.76 -7.80 15.60
CA ARG A 59 -7.06 -6.56 15.99
C ARG A 59 -6.06 -6.13 14.91
N ILE A 60 -5.24 -7.07 14.43
CA ILE A 60 -4.25 -6.85 13.37
C ILE A 60 -4.95 -6.41 12.09
N ARG A 61 -6.00 -7.12 11.69
CA ARG A 61 -6.81 -6.79 10.51
C ARG A 61 -7.44 -5.41 10.60
N ASP A 62 -8.01 -5.05 11.75
CA ASP A 62 -8.62 -3.73 11.95
C ASP A 62 -7.55 -2.61 11.90
N GLN A 63 -6.35 -2.87 12.42
CA GLN A 63 -5.19 -1.96 12.31
C GLN A 63 -4.71 -1.80 10.86
N LEU A 64 -4.48 -2.90 10.13
CA LEU A 64 -4.06 -2.87 8.73
C LEU A 64 -5.10 -2.14 7.85
N ASN A 65 -6.39 -2.34 8.11
CA ASN A 65 -7.45 -1.61 7.42
C ASN A 65 -7.41 -0.10 7.71
N ALA A 66 -7.07 0.31 8.93
CA ALA A 66 -6.86 1.71 9.26
C ALA A 66 -5.64 2.29 8.52
N ASP A 67 -4.53 1.54 8.48
CA ASP A 67 -3.31 1.96 7.81
C ASP A 67 -3.50 2.06 6.29
N VAL A 68 -4.22 1.13 5.65
CA VAL A 68 -4.60 1.21 4.23
C VAL A 68 -5.42 2.46 3.95
N ARG A 69 -6.38 2.81 4.82
CA ARG A 69 -7.21 4.01 4.66
C ARG A 69 -6.35 5.28 4.74
N GLU A 70 -5.44 5.33 5.71
CA GLU A 70 -4.56 6.49 5.88
C GLU A 70 -3.57 6.60 4.71
N ALA A 71 -2.97 5.50 4.27
CA ALA A 71 -2.09 5.49 3.11
C ALA A 71 -2.82 5.92 1.82
N LYS A 72 -4.09 5.52 1.64
CA LYS A 72 -4.94 6.00 0.53
C LYS A 72 -5.19 7.51 0.62
N ARG A 73 -5.48 8.03 1.81
CA ARG A 73 -5.66 9.47 2.06
C ARG A 73 -4.41 10.26 1.69
N LEU A 74 -3.24 9.83 2.18
CA LEU A 74 -1.96 10.47 1.85
C LEU A 74 -1.65 10.40 0.35
N ARG A 75 -1.89 9.25 -0.30
CA ARG A 75 -1.73 9.11 -1.75
C ARG A 75 -2.60 10.11 -2.52
N GLU A 76 -3.84 10.31 -2.12
CA GLU A 76 -4.74 11.29 -2.74
C GLU A 76 -4.28 12.73 -2.51
N GLU A 77 -3.78 13.05 -1.32
CA GLU A 77 -3.21 14.38 -1.03
C GLU A 77 -1.98 14.67 -1.89
N TRP A 78 -1.06 13.70 -2.02
CA TRP A 78 0.13 13.86 -2.86
C TRP A 78 -0.20 13.90 -4.34
N ASN A 79 -1.20 13.13 -4.81
CA ASN A 79 -1.67 13.23 -6.18
C ASN A 79 -2.26 14.62 -6.48
N ARG A 80 -3.04 15.20 -5.55
CA ARG A 80 -3.53 16.58 -5.68
C ARG A 80 -2.39 17.58 -5.72
N LYS A 81 -1.42 17.48 -4.81
CA LYS A 81 -0.22 18.34 -4.83
C LYS A 81 0.55 18.20 -6.14
N LEU A 82 0.70 16.98 -6.66
CA LEU A 82 1.38 16.72 -7.92
C LEU A 82 0.66 17.39 -9.10
N GLN A 83 -0.67 17.33 -9.13
CA GLN A 83 -1.48 18.04 -10.12
C GLN A 83 -1.31 19.56 -9.99
N GLU A 84 -1.47 20.12 -8.79
CA GLU A 84 -1.32 21.56 -8.55
C GLU A 84 0.07 22.08 -8.93
N VAL A 85 1.13 21.37 -8.56
CA VAL A 85 2.50 21.76 -8.93
C VAL A 85 2.74 21.56 -10.42
N GLY A 86 2.18 20.52 -11.03
CA GLY A 86 2.23 20.30 -12.47
C GLY A 86 1.56 21.43 -13.26
N ASP A 87 0.38 21.87 -12.82
CA ASP A 87 -0.36 22.98 -13.42
C ASP A 87 0.40 24.31 -13.27
N LYS A 88 0.95 24.58 -12.07
CA LYS A 88 1.83 25.74 -11.83
C LYS A 88 3.06 25.72 -12.72
N LEU A 89 3.70 24.55 -12.89
CA LEU A 89 4.86 24.40 -13.77
C LEU A 89 4.51 24.67 -15.23
N GLN A 90 3.34 24.19 -15.69
CA GLN A 90 2.86 24.49 -17.04
C GLN A 90 2.55 25.98 -17.22
N GLU A 91 1.92 26.61 -16.23
CA GLU A 91 1.58 28.04 -16.27
C GLU A 91 2.83 28.92 -16.23
N LEU A 92 3.82 28.59 -15.38
CA LEU A 92 5.12 29.27 -15.36
C LEU A 92 5.84 29.12 -16.70
N LYS A 93 5.86 27.92 -17.28
CA LYS A 93 6.42 27.72 -18.62
C LYS A 93 5.66 28.54 -19.66
N ARG A 94 4.32 28.57 -19.62
CA ARG A 94 3.52 29.37 -20.55
C ARG A 94 3.80 30.86 -20.41
N THR A 95 3.71 31.42 -19.21
CA THR A 95 3.94 32.85 -18.94
C THR A 95 5.35 33.29 -19.34
N ARG A 96 6.39 32.50 -19.02
CA ARG A 96 7.78 32.81 -19.33
C ARG A 96 8.15 32.57 -20.80
N THR A 97 7.47 31.63 -21.48
CA THR A 97 7.64 31.37 -22.93
C THR A 97 6.70 32.22 -23.80
N THR A 98 5.73 32.92 -23.19
CA THR A 98 4.86 33.84 -23.92
C THR A 98 5.73 34.99 -24.41
N PRO A 99 5.85 35.20 -25.73
CA PRO A 99 6.75 36.21 -26.23
C PRO A 99 6.28 37.59 -25.78
N ARG A 100 7.23 38.48 -25.45
CA ARG A 100 6.94 39.92 -25.39
C ARG A 100 6.21 40.34 -26.68
N PRO A 101 5.34 41.37 -26.67
CA PRO A 101 4.68 41.83 -27.89
C PRO A 101 5.71 42.04 -29.02
N GLY A 102 5.62 41.20 -30.08
CA GLY A 102 6.54 41.22 -31.22
C GLY A 102 7.63 40.13 -31.27
N ALA A 103 7.80 39.30 -30.24
CA ALA A 103 8.76 38.19 -30.26
C ALA A 103 8.14 36.88 -30.82
N VAL A 104 8.95 36.05 -31.50
CA VAL A 104 8.51 34.77 -32.06
C VAL A 104 8.58 33.68 -30.96
N PRO A 105 7.53 32.85 -30.76
CA PRO A 105 7.58 31.74 -29.81
C PRO A 105 8.61 30.68 -30.19
N VAL A 106 9.26 30.02 -29.20
CA VAL A 106 10.20 28.90 -29.41
C VAL A 106 9.65 27.83 -30.34
N TRP A 107 8.37 27.47 -30.22
CA TRP A 107 7.75 26.44 -31.06
C TRP A 107 7.70 26.84 -32.54
N ARG A 108 7.51 28.13 -32.86
CA ARG A 108 7.56 28.63 -34.23
C ARG A 108 8.98 28.66 -34.74
N MET A 109 9.95 29.10 -33.93
CA MET A 109 11.37 29.07 -34.29
C MET A 109 11.84 27.64 -34.62
N ARG A 110 11.41 26.64 -33.84
CA ARG A 110 11.70 25.22 -34.11
C ARG A 110 11.06 24.72 -35.41
N LYS A 111 9.83 25.17 -35.71
CA LYS A 111 9.15 24.84 -36.96
C LYS A 111 9.86 25.47 -38.17
N GLU A 112 10.22 26.74 -38.07
CA GLU A 112 10.94 27.48 -39.10
C GLU A 112 12.34 26.91 -39.35
N LEU A 113 13.07 26.55 -38.29
CA LEU A 113 14.34 25.83 -38.39
C LEU A 113 14.17 24.52 -39.18
N LYS A 114 13.14 23.72 -38.86
CA LYS A 114 12.87 22.46 -39.55
C LYS A 114 12.48 22.65 -41.02
N GLU A 115 11.78 23.73 -41.34
CA GLU A 115 11.45 24.10 -42.72
C GLU A 115 12.71 24.54 -43.51
N LEU A 116 13.63 25.25 -42.86
CA LEU A 116 14.92 25.63 -43.45
C LEU A 116 15.85 24.42 -43.63
N GLU A 117 15.92 23.52 -42.64
CA GLU A 117 16.63 22.23 -42.75
C GLU A 117 16.09 21.40 -43.92
N PHE A 118 14.76 21.30 -44.04
CA PHE A 118 14.13 20.60 -45.15
C PHE A 118 14.45 21.26 -46.49
N ARG A 119 14.47 22.59 -46.56
CA ARG A 119 14.84 23.33 -47.77
C ARG A 119 16.32 23.12 -48.14
N HIS A 120 17.22 23.09 -47.16
CA HIS A 120 18.64 22.76 -47.35
C HIS A 120 18.82 21.37 -47.99
N MET A 121 18.07 20.38 -47.50
CA MET A 121 18.17 18.99 -47.97
C MET A 121 17.54 18.74 -49.35
N THR A 122 16.50 19.50 -49.72
CA THR A 122 15.65 19.18 -50.88
C THR A 122 15.83 20.10 -52.08
N THR A 123 16.45 21.27 -51.91
CA THR A 123 16.57 22.27 -52.97
C THR A 123 18.03 22.40 -53.40
N ALA A 124 18.28 22.39 -54.72
CA ALA A 124 19.59 22.72 -55.26
C ALA A 124 19.85 24.23 -55.12
N LEU A 125 20.66 24.63 -54.14
CA LEU A 125 20.99 26.01 -53.84
C LEU A 125 22.36 26.38 -54.46
N THR A 126 22.55 27.66 -54.79
CA THR A 126 23.88 28.16 -55.14
C THR A 126 24.73 28.37 -53.87
N GLY A 127 26.06 28.34 -53.98
CA GLY A 127 26.95 28.42 -52.79
C GLY A 127 26.72 29.65 -51.91
N ASP A 128 26.27 30.78 -52.47
CA ASP A 128 25.93 31.99 -51.70
C ASP A 128 24.55 31.88 -51.02
N GLN A 129 23.58 31.21 -51.65
CA GLN A 129 22.27 30.93 -51.05
C GLN A 129 22.38 29.90 -49.92
N GLU A 130 23.23 28.89 -50.10
CA GLU A 130 23.51 27.89 -49.08
C GLU A 130 24.18 28.50 -47.85
N LYS A 131 25.17 29.39 -48.03
CA LYS A 131 25.78 30.13 -46.92
C LYS A 131 24.77 30.96 -46.13
N ARG A 132 23.91 31.71 -46.81
CA ARG A 132 22.85 32.51 -46.16
C ARG A 132 21.87 31.65 -45.39
N LEU A 133 21.45 30.52 -45.97
CA LEU A 133 20.53 29.60 -45.33
C LEU A 133 21.14 28.96 -44.08
N ILE A 134 22.41 28.57 -44.13
CA ILE A 134 23.15 28.06 -42.96
C ILE A 134 23.31 29.13 -41.88
N GLU A 135 23.57 30.38 -42.23
CA GLU A 135 23.63 31.50 -41.27
C GLU A 135 22.29 31.73 -40.58
N GLU A 136 21.18 31.66 -41.33
CA GLU A 136 19.82 31.80 -40.81
C GLU A 136 19.44 30.64 -39.88
N MET A 137 19.80 29.41 -40.24
CA MET A 137 19.66 28.24 -39.37
C MET A 137 20.45 28.41 -38.06
N LYS A 138 21.73 28.81 -38.14
CA LYS A 138 22.57 29.05 -36.95
C LYS A 138 22.00 30.14 -36.04
N ARG A 139 21.44 31.20 -36.63
CA ARG A 139 20.79 32.27 -35.88
C ARG A 139 19.54 31.78 -35.14
N LEU A 140 18.71 30.98 -35.80
CA LEU A 140 17.52 30.36 -35.19
C LEU A 140 17.91 29.37 -34.09
N GLU A 141 18.93 28.52 -34.31
CA GLU A 141 19.45 27.62 -33.29
C GLU A 141 19.97 28.36 -32.06
N ALA A 142 20.72 29.45 -32.26
CA ALA A 142 21.22 30.29 -31.16
C ALA A 142 20.08 30.93 -30.37
N ALA A 143 19.06 31.48 -31.06
CA ALA A 143 17.90 32.08 -30.42
C ALA A 143 17.05 31.06 -29.63
N ILE A 144 16.90 29.84 -30.15
CA ILE A 144 16.22 28.74 -29.44
C ILE A 144 17.00 28.35 -28.18
N ARG A 145 18.33 28.20 -28.28
CA ARG A 145 19.17 27.88 -27.12
C ARG A 145 19.15 28.96 -26.05
N GLU A 146 19.18 30.23 -26.45
CA GLU A 146 19.12 31.36 -25.52
C GLU A 146 17.79 31.39 -24.76
N GLN A 147 16.66 31.19 -25.43
CA GLN A 147 15.35 31.13 -24.76
C GLN A 147 15.20 29.88 -23.87
N ASP A 148 15.69 28.71 -24.32
CA ASP A 148 15.69 27.50 -23.50
C ASP A 148 16.55 27.66 -22.24
N GLU A 149 17.71 28.32 -22.35
CA GLU A 149 18.63 28.57 -21.24
C GLU A 149 18.04 29.60 -20.25
N GLN A 150 17.39 30.66 -20.73
CA GLN A 150 16.68 31.62 -19.88
C GLN A 150 15.55 30.96 -19.07
N LEU A 151 14.84 29.99 -19.67
CA LEU A 151 13.81 29.21 -18.96
C LEU A 151 14.41 28.24 -17.94
N ARG A 152 15.62 27.70 -18.19
CA ARG A 152 16.33 26.82 -17.25
C ARG A 152 16.93 27.59 -16.07
N GLN A 153 17.39 28.81 -16.31
CA GLN A 153 17.97 29.67 -15.28
C GLN A 153 16.94 30.39 -14.42
N ASP A 154 15.64 30.27 -14.74
CA ASP A 154 14.59 30.83 -13.92
C ASP A 154 14.50 30.05 -12.59
N PRO A 155 14.88 30.67 -11.45
CA PRO A 155 14.93 29.98 -10.16
C PRO A 155 13.55 29.51 -9.70
N GLU A 156 12.48 30.15 -10.18
CA GLU A 156 11.09 29.78 -9.88
C GLU A 156 10.68 28.50 -10.62
N ILE A 157 11.13 28.34 -11.88
CA ILE A 157 10.91 27.11 -12.66
C ILE A 157 11.71 25.96 -12.05
N ASP A 158 12.99 26.17 -11.70
CA ASP A 158 13.82 25.13 -11.08
C ASP A 158 13.27 24.67 -9.72
N ALA A 159 12.84 25.61 -8.87
CA ALA A 159 12.21 25.29 -7.59
C ALA A 159 10.90 24.50 -7.78
N THR A 160 10.06 24.90 -8.74
CA THR A 160 8.81 24.20 -9.03
C THR A 160 9.06 22.82 -9.62
N LEU A 161 10.12 22.65 -10.42
CA LEU A 161 10.53 21.36 -10.96
C LEU A 161 10.96 20.39 -9.85
N LYS A 162 11.74 20.87 -8.86
CA LYS A 162 12.13 20.07 -7.69
C LYS A 162 10.92 19.67 -6.87
N ALA A 163 10.03 20.61 -6.57
CA ALA A 163 8.79 20.32 -5.86
C ALA A 163 7.91 19.31 -6.61
N PHE A 164 7.89 19.35 -7.95
CA PHE A 164 7.17 18.38 -8.78
C PHE A 164 7.77 16.97 -8.66
N GLN A 165 9.10 16.87 -8.69
CA GLN A 165 9.81 15.59 -8.54
C GLN A 165 9.59 15.00 -7.14
N GLU A 166 9.71 15.82 -6.09
CA GLU A 166 9.46 15.41 -4.71
C GLU A 166 8.02 14.90 -4.54
N ALA A 167 7.03 15.68 -5.01
CA ALA A 167 5.62 15.27 -4.96
C ALA A 167 5.37 13.96 -5.72
N ARG A 168 6.06 13.74 -6.83
CA ARG A 168 5.96 12.51 -7.61
C ARG A 168 6.54 11.32 -6.84
N THR A 169 7.74 11.46 -6.28
CA THR A 169 8.39 10.40 -5.51
C THR A 169 7.56 10.01 -4.29
N GLU A 170 7.02 10.98 -3.55
CA GLU A 170 6.14 10.70 -2.41
C GLU A 170 4.81 10.07 -2.85
N ALA A 171 4.20 10.51 -3.95
CA ALA A 171 3.01 9.88 -4.50
C ALA A 171 3.24 8.40 -4.89
N GLU A 172 4.35 8.11 -5.57
CA GLU A 172 4.75 6.74 -5.95
C GLU A 172 5.02 5.88 -4.71
N ARG A 173 5.70 6.43 -3.70
CA ARG A 173 5.93 5.76 -2.40
C ARG A 173 4.62 5.40 -1.71
N HIS A 174 3.67 6.34 -1.61
CA HIS A 174 2.38 6.07 -0.99
C HIS A 174 1.52 5.11 -1.83
N HIS A 175 1.64 5.13 -3.15
CA HIS A 175 1.01 4.13 -4.02
C HIS A 175 1.52 2.71 -3.72
N ALA A 176 2.85 2.53 -3.62
CA ALA A 176 3.46 1.26 -3.26
C ALA A 176 3.05 0.80 -1.86
N ALA A 177 3.03 1.73 -0.88
CA ALA A 177 2.61 1.43 0.49
C ALA A 177 1.15 0.95 0.56
N VAL A 178 0.23 1.55 -0.20
CA VAL A 178 -1.17 1.07 -0.28
C VAL A 178 -1.23 -0.34 -0.84
N GLY A 179 -0.43 -0.68 -1.85
CA GLY A 179 -0.37 -2.02 -2.42
C GLY A 179 0.10 -3.05 -1.38
N GLY A 180 1.24 -2.82 -0.74
CA GLY A 180 1.79 -3.72 0.27
C GLY A 180 0.86 -3.92 1.46
N LEU A 181 0.33 -2.83 2.04
CA LEU A 181 -0.60 -2.91 3.16
C LEU A 181 -1.91 -3.61 2.79
N ALA A 182 -2.39 -3.46 1.55
CA ALA A 182 -3.58 -4.16 1.08
C ALA A 182 -3.33 -5.68 0.93
N GLU A 183 -2.16 -6.07 0.44
CA GLU A 183 -1.77 -7.49 0.36
C GLU A 183 -1.57 -8.11 1.74
N ASP A 184 -0.96 -7.39 2.68
CA ASP A 184 -0.81 -7.82 4.08
C ASP A 184 -2.19 -7.96 4.76
N ALA A 185 -3.08 -6.98 4.56
CA ALA A 185 -4.45 -7.04 5.08
C ALA A 185 -5.24 -8.22 4.51
N GLN A 186 -5.07 -8.51 3.22
CA GLN A 186 -5.74 -9.63 2.57
C GLN A 186 -5.23 -10.98 3.10
N ARG A 187 -3.92 -11.12 3.34
CA ARG A 187 -3.33 -12.33 3.93
C ARG A 187 -3.87 -12.60 5.34
N GLU A 188 -3.96 -11.57 6.18
CA GLU A 188 -4.56 -11.70 7.52
C GLU A 188 -6.08 -11.93 7.51
N HIS A 189 -6.75 -11.59 6.41
CA HIS A 189 -8.16 -11.92 6.20
C HIS A 189 -8.37 -13.39 5.79
N GLU A 190 -7.37 -14.02 5.17
CA GLU A 190 -7.40 -15.39 4.67
C GLU A 190 -6.79 -16.42 5.64
N ALA A 191 -6.06 -15.96 6.67
CA ALA A 191 -5.49 -16.76 7.77
C ALA A 191 -6.56 -17.12 8.83
#